data_AF-A0A7Z0EM83-F1
#
_entry.id   AF-A0A7Z0EM83-F1
#
_cell.length_a   1.000
_cell.length_b   1.000
_cell.length_c   1.000
_cell.angle_alpha   90.00
_cell.angle_beta   90.00
_cell.angle_gamma   90.00
#
_symmetry.space_group_name_H-M   'P 1'
#
loop_
_entity.id
_entity.type
_entity.pdbx_description
1 polymer ?
#
loop_
_entity_poly.entity_id
_entity_poly.type
_entity_poly.pdbx_seq_one_letter_code
_entity_poly.pdbx_strand_id
1 'polypeptide(L)'
;MTIVEFLSARLDEDERASKAVPVGSRGRERALAEVAAKRRILHGYAQAHSTSMRLLESPSAVNGADPWSELLAWRLAVKYLAAVYRSHPEYDRSWEQ
;
A
#
# COMPACT_ATOMS: atom_id res chain seq x y z
N MET A 1 13.69 -9.88 -10.93
CA MET A 1 12.34 -9.40 -11.27
C MET A 1 11.32 -10.13 -10.41
N THR A 2 10.97 -9.54 -9.26
CA THR A 2 9.89 -9.98 -8.38
C THR A 2 8.60 -9.21 -8.71
N ILE A 3 7.45 -9.69 -8.20
CA ILE A 3 6.18 -8.97 -8.34
C ILE A 3 6.24 -7.58 -7.68
N VAL A 4 6.99 -7.44 -6.57
CA VAL A 4 7.17 -6.15 -5.87
C VAL A 4 7.97 -5.17 -6.72
N GLU A 5 9.06 -5.63 -7.35
CA GLU A 5 9.86 -4.81 -8.26
C GLU A 5 9.02 -4.33 -9.45
N PHE A 6 8.28 -5.24 -10.08
CA PHE A 6 7.41 -4.92 -11.21
C PHE A 6 6.32 -3.90 -10.84
N LEU A 7 5.60 -4.13 -9.75
CA LEU A 7 4.53 -3.24 -9.31
C LEU A 7 5.07 -1.87 -8.87
N SER A 8 6.25 -1.82 -8.25
CA SER A 8 6.89 -0.55 -7.89
C SER A 8 7.21 0.28 -9.13
N ALA A 9 7.83 -0.34 -10.14
CA ALA A 9 8.13 0.34 -11.40
C ALA A 9 6.85 0.83 -12.12
N ARG A 10 5.77 0.04 -12.06
CA ARG A 10 4.49 0.44 -12.66
C ARG A 10 3.85 1.61 -11.91
N LEU A 11 3.95 1.65 -10.59
CA LEU A 11 3.49 2.77 -9.76
C LEU A 11 4.33 4.04 -9.98
N ASP A 12 5.64 3.92 -10.24
CA ASP A 12 6.48 5.06 -10.63
C ASP A 12 6.01 5.68 -11.94
N GLU A 13 5.66 4.85 -12.93
CA GLU A 13 5.09 5.30 -14.20
C GLU A 13 3.73 5.97 -14.00
N ASP A 14 2.82 5.35 -13.25
CA ASP A 14 1.50 5.92 -12.96
C ASP A 14 1.61 7.26 -12.22
N GLU A 15 2.58 7.38 -11.31
CA GLU A 15 2.86 8.63 -10.60
C GLU A 15 3.34 9.72 -11.57
N ARG A 16 4.30 9.40 -12.46
CA ARG A 16 4.80 10.33 -13.47
C ARG A 16 3.68 10.78 -14.40
N ALA A 17 2.89 9.85 -14.91
CA ALA A 17 1.75 10.15 -15.78
C ALA A 17 0.73 11.06 -15.08
N SER A 18 0.41 10.77 -13.81
CA SER A 18 -0.52 11.58 -13.01
C SER A 18 0.03 12.98 -12.71
N LYS A 19 1.34 13.12 -12.47
CA LYS A 19 2.00 14.40 -12.23
C LYS A 19 2.08 15.28 -13.48
N ALA A 20 2.19 14.68 -14.67
CA ALA A 20 2.21 15.38 -15.95
C ALA A 20 0.87 16.04 -16.31
N VAL A 21 -0.24 15.56 -15.74
CA VAL A 21 -1.55 16.20 -15.89
C VAL A 21 -1.57 17.56 -15.15
N PRO A 22 -2.15 18.64 -15.72
CA PRO A 22 -2.24 19.94 -15.06
C PRO A 22 -2.96 19.88 -13.70
N VAL A 23 -2.46 20.64 -12.71
CA VAL A 23 -3.11 20.79 -11.40
C VAL A 23 -4.55 21.29 -11.56
N GLY A 24 -5.48 20.76 -10.74
CA GLY A 24 -6.91 21.06 -10.84
C GLY A 24 -7.66 20.29 -11.94
N SER A 25 -6.95 19.55 -12.81
CA SER A 25 -7.61 18.66 -13.77
C SER A 25 -8.42 17.60 -13.05
N ARG A 26 -9.64 17.36 -13.53
CA ARG A 26 -10.56 16.36 -12.96
C ARG A 26 -9.86 15.00 -12.85
N GLY A 27 -9.89 14.42 -11.65
CA GLY A 27 -9.34 13.09 -11.37
C GLY A 27 -7.83 13.04 -11.11
N ARG A 28 -7.08 14.12 -11.31
CA ARG A 28 -5.63 14.14 -11.04
C ARG A 28 -5.29 13.85 -9.59
N GLU A 29 -5.90 14.59 -8.66
CA GLU A 29 -5.64 14.44 -7.22
C GLU A 29 -6.05 13.04 -6.74
N ARG A 30 -7.15 12.54 -7.30
CA ARG A 30 -7.64 11.18 -7.05
C ARG A 30 -6.62 10.13 -7.49
N ALA A 31 -6.09 10.25 -8.71
CA ALA A 31 -5.07 9.33 -9.23
C ALA A 31 -3.80 9.34 -8.38
N LEU A 32 -3.33 10.52 -7.94
CA LEU A 32 -2.17 10.64 -7.05
C LEU A 32 -2.44 10.02 -5.68
N ALA A 33 -3.64 10.18 -5.12
CA ALA A 33 -4.03 9.54 -3.87
C ALA A 33 -4.06 8.00 -4.00
N GLU A 34 -4.52 7.47 -5.14
CA GLU A 34 -4.49 6.03 -5.41
C GLU A 34 -3.07 5.48 -5.53
N VAL A 35 -2.17 6.20 -6.22
CA VAL A 35 -0.74 5.82 -6.28
C VAL A 35 -0.15 5.78 -4.87
N ALA A 36 -0.40 6.80 -4.05
CA ALA A 36 0.09 6.86 -2.68
C ALA A 36 -0.44 5.68 -1.84
N ALA A 37 -1.73 5.35 -1.95
CA ALA A 37 -2.33 4.21 -1.28
C ALA A 37 -1.68 2.89 -1.72
N LYS A 38 -1.57 2.65 -3.03
CA LYS A 38 -0.98 1.43 -3.60
C LYS A 38 0.49 1.26 -3.19
N ARG A 39 1.27 2.35 -3.09
CA ARG A 39 2.64 2.29 -2.57
C ARG A 39 2.72 1.83 -1.12
N ARG A 40 1.83 2.32 -0.26
CA ARG A 40 1.79 1.89 1.15
C ARG A 40 1.39 0.43 1.28
N ILE A 41 0.43 -0.04 0.47
CA ILE A 41 0.03 -1.45 0.39
C ILE A 41 1.22 -2.32 0.00
N LEU A 42 1.92 -1.95 -1.08
CA LEU A 42 3.05 -2.71 -1.59
C LEU A 42 4.21 -2.76 -0.59
N HIS A 43 4.47 -1.64 0.10
CA HIS A 43 5.46 -1.59 1.18
C HIS A 43 5.11 -2.51 2.34
N GLY A 44 3.86 -2.45 2.83
CA GLY A 44 3.39 -3.32 3.92
C GLY A 44 3.46 -4.80 3.54
N TYR A 45 3.07 -5.15 2.31
CA TYR A 45 3.23 -6.51 1.78
C TYR A 45 4.70 -6.95 1.77
N ALA A 46 5.60 -6.14 1.22
CA ALA A 46 7.02 -6.49 1.13
C ALA A 46 7.65 -6.70 2.52
N GLN A 47 7.31 -5.85 3.49
CA GLN A 47 7.77 -6.00 4.87
C GLN A 47 7.24 -7.28 5.52
N ALA A 48 5.93 -7.52 5.45
CA ALA A 48 5.32 -8.71 6.01
C ALA A 48 5.87 -9.99 5.37
N HIS A 49 5.95 -10.02 4.03
CA HIS A 49 6.51 -11.15 3.28
C HIS A 49 7.98 -11.43 3.66
N SER A 50 8.82 -10.39 3.78
CA SER A 50 10.22 -10.56 4.21
C SER A 50 10.35 -11.10 5.64
N THR A 51 9.37 -10.82 6.49
CA THR A 51 9.34 -11.29 7.88
C THR A 51 8.92 -12.75 7.92
N SER A 52 7.87 -13.11 7.18
CA SER A 52 7.42 -14.50 7.02
C SER A 52 8.48 -15.40 6.40
N MET A 53 9.18 -14.95 5.35
CA MET A 53 10.25 -15.74 4.73
C MET A 53 11.43 -15.97 5.69
N ARG A 54 11.80 -14.96 6.50
CA ARG A 54 12.82 -15.13 7.54
C ARG A 54 12.42 -16.15 8.61
N LEU A 55 11.15 -16.20 8.99
CA LEU A 55 10.63 -17.20 9.94
C LEU A 55 10.74 -18.63 9.38
N LEU A 56 10.48 -18.82 8.09
CA LEU A 56 10.60 -20.12 7.42
C LEU A 56 12.07 -20.57 7.31
N GLU A 57 12.99 -19.64 7.05
CA GLU A 57 14.42 -19.94 6.90
C GLU A 57 15.12 -20.20 8.24
N SER A 58 14.68 -19.58 9.33
CA SER A 58 15.31 -19.75 10.65
C SER A 58 14.30 -19.72 11.80
N PRO A 59 13.68 -20.87 12.12
CA PRO A 59 12.67 -20.98 13.18
C PRO A 59 13.20 -20.74 14.60
N SER A 60 14.50 -20.54 14.80
CA SER A 60 15.14 -20.23 16.08
C SER A 60 15.44 -18.74 16.27
N ALA A 61 15.25 -17.90 15.23
CA ALA A 61 15.47 -16.45 15.28
C ALA A 61 14.27 -15.66 15.89
N VAL A 62 13.33 -16.36 16.55
CA VAL A 62 11.96 -15.90 16.90
C VAL A 62 11.90 -14.82 17.98
N ASN A 63 13.03 -14.31 18.47
CA ASN A 63 13.02 -13.18 19.41
C ASN A 63 12.77 -11.86 18.65
N GLY A 64 11.58 -11.68 18.06
CA GLY A 64 11.12 -10.37 17.57
C GLY A 64 10.23 -10.33 16.32
N ALA A 65 9.98 -11.45 15.64
CA ALA A 65 9.10 -11.47 14.45
C ALA A 65 7.63 -11.67 14.87
N ASP A 66 6.76 -10.69 14.58
CA ASP A 66 5.32 -10.75 14.88
C ASP A 66 4.61 -11.69 13.89
N PRO A 67 4.04 -12.84 14.34
CA PRO A 67 3.32 -13.79 13.51
C PRO A 67 2.12 -13.18 12.77
N TRP A 68 1.64 -12.02 13.21
CA TRP A 68 0.45 -11.36 12.66
C TRP A 68 0.76 -10.23 11.68
N SER A 69 2.03 -10.07 11.29
CA SER A 69 2.49 -9.01 10.38
C SER A 69 1.71 -8.98 9.06
N GLU A 70 1.39 -10.14 8.48
CA GLU A 70 0.60 -10.22 7.24
C GLU A 70 -0.85 -9.77 7.45
N LEU A 71 -1.52 -10.21 8.53
CA LEU A 71 -2.87 -9.77 8.84
C LEU A 71 -2.94 -8.25 9.09
N LEU A 72 -1.93 -7.71 9.77
CA LEU A 72 -1.82 -6.27 10.00
C LEU A 72 -1.61 -5.52 8.68
N ALA A 73 -0.75 -6.02 7.78
CA ALA A 73 -0.53 -5.44 6.46
C ALA A 73 -1.84 -5.41 5.64
N TRP A 74 -2.64 -6.49 5.68
CA TRP A 74 -3.94 -6.54 5.03
C TRP A 74 -4.94 -5.54 5.64
N ARG A 75 -5.02 -5.43 6.97
CA ARG A 75 -5.87 -4.43 7.63
C ARG A 75 -5.48 -3.01 7.21
N LEU A 76 -4.19 -2.70 7.19
CA LEU A 76 -3.70 -1.39 6.74
C LEU A 76 -4.00 -1.14 5.27
N ALA A 77 -3.93 -2.17 4.42
CA ALA A 77 -4.21 -2.04 3.00
C ALA A 77 -5.64 -1.55 2.73
N VAL A 78 -6.63 -2.11 3.43
CA VAL A 78 -8.03 -1.68 3.35
C VAL A 78 -8.16 -0.21 3.75
N LYS A 79 -7.51 0.20 4.85
CA LYS A 79 -7.52 1.61 5.29
C LYS A 79 -6.92 2.56 4.25
N TYR A 80 -5.84 2.16 3.59
CA TYR A 80 -5.23 2.97 2.54
C TYR A 80 -6.13 3.12 1.32
N LEU A 81 -6.82 2.05 0.90
CA LEU A 81 -7.80 2.10 -0.18
C LEU A 81 -8.99 3.00 0.18
N ALA A 82 -9.52 2.86 1.40
CA ALA A 82 -10.62 3.68 1.88
C ALA A 82 -10.23 5.17 1.93
N ALA A 83 -9.04 5.51 2.42
CA ALA A 83 -8.59 6.89 2.58
C ALA A 83 -8.60 7.71 1.27
N VAL A 84 -8.48 7.07 0.11
CA VAL A 84 -8.60 7.72 -1.20
C VAL A 84 -9.98 8.35 -1.41
N TYR A 85 -11.02 7.81 -0.77
CA TYR A 85 -12.40 8.28 -0.84
C TYR A 85 -12.75 9.31 0.23
N ARG A 86 -11.80 9.81 1.04
CA ARG A 86 -12.09 10.69 2.18
C ARG A 86 -12.90 11.95 1.83
N SER A 87 -12.81 12.44 0.59
CA SER A 87 -13.58 13.59 0.10
C SER A 87 -14.93 13.23 -0.52
N HIS A 88 -15.31 11.96 -0.58
CA HIS A 88 -16.58 11.50 -1.14
C HIS A 88 -17.72 11.75 -0.14
N PRO A 89 -18.92 12.20 -0.58
CA PRO A 89 -20.05 12.46 0.32
C PRO A 89 -20.48 11.26 1.16
N GLU A 90 -20.34 10.06 0.59
CA GLU A 90 -20.69 8.78 1.23
C GLU A 90 -19.51 8.13 1.97
N TYR A 91 -18.42 8.88 2.19
CA TYR A 91 -17.27 8.34 2.91
C TYR A 91 -17.63 8.08 4.38
N ASP A 92 -17.53 6.81 4.79
CA ASP A 92 -17.71 6.45 6.19
C ASP A 92 -16.39 6.57 6.95
N ARG A 93 -16.39 7.41 7.99
CA ARG A 93 -15.26 7.63 8.90
C ARG A 93 -14.88 6.38 9.68
N SER A 94 -15.80 5.42 9.83
CA SER A 94 -15.50 4.13 10.46
C SER A 94 -14.39 3.37 9.72
N TRP A 95 -14.20 3.63 8.42
CA TRP A 95 -13.15 2.99 7.61
C TRP A 95 -11.72 3.42 7.99
N GLU A 96 -11.57 4.43 8.85
CA GLU A 96 -10.26 4.84 9.40
C GLU A 96 -9.84 3.99 10.61
N GLN A 97 -10.79 3.29 11.27
CA GLN A 97 -10.60 2.55 12.53
C GLN A 97 -10.04 1.12 12.35
#